data_AF-A0A7J5EFU7-F1
#
_entry.id   AF-A0A7J5EFU7-F1
#
_cell.length_a   1.000
_cell.length_b   1.000
_cell.length_c   1.000
_cell.angle_alpha   90.00
_cell.angle_beta   90.00
_cell.angle_gamma   90.00
#
_symmetry.space_group_name_H-M   'P 1'
#
loop_
_entity.id
_entity.type
_entity.pdbx_description
1 polymer ?
#
loop_
_entity_poly.entity_id
_entity_poly.type
_entity_poly.pdbx_seq_one_letter_code
_entity_poly.pdbx_strand_id
1 'polypeptide(L)'
;LVLGAIGDVLLMFESQRAFLGGLVAFLLGHLAYVVAFARTVPPARWIEGGMLVVVAATLVAAAIVLRWLWPRLGAMRIPVIGYVAVITSMVVGGIAVATPLATAGAIAFYASDLAVARDKFVAKDVWNRAIGLPLYYGAQLLIAWSVAT
;
A
#
# COMPACT_ATOMS: atom_id res chain seq x y z
N LEU A 1 -9.46 -6.57 -5.51
CA LEU A 1 -9.54 -6.81 -6.97
C LEU A 1 -10.36 -5.74 -7.69
N VAL A 2 -11.70 -5.66 -7.51
CA VAL A 2 -12.54 -4.67 -8.23
C VAL A 2 -12.10 -3.21 -8.01
N LEU A 3 -11.84 -2.81 -6.76
CA LEU A 3 -11.34 -1.46 -6.44
C LEU A 3 -9.98 -1.16 -7.09
N GLY A 4 -9.13 -2.18 -7.19
CA GLY A 4 -7.84 -2.08 -7.88
C GLY A 4 -8.04 -1.84 -9.38
N ALA A 5 -8.90 -2.62 -10.04
CA ALA A 5 -9.23 -2.44 -11.45
C ALA A 5 -9.81 -1.05 -11.77
N ILE A 6 -10.68 -0.53 -10.89
CA ILE A 6 -11.17 0.86 -10.99
C ILE A 6 -10.02 1.84 -10.86
N GLY A 7 -9.12 1.62 -9.91
CA GLY A 7 -7.90 2.42 -9.73
C GLY A 7 -7.01 2.44 -10.97
N ASP A 8 -6.76 1.27 -11.57
CA ASP A 8 -5.96 1.11 -12.78
C ASP A 8 -6.53 1.90 -13.96
N VAL A 9 -7.85 1.79 -14.20
CA VAL A 9 -8.54 2.56 -15.25
C VAL A 9 -8.41 4.07 -15.01
N LEU A 10 -8.56 4.52 -13.77
CA LEU A 10 -8.47 5.94 -13.43
C LEU A 10 -7.03 6.48 -13.57
N LEU A 11 -6.00 5.68 -13.28
CA LEU A 11 -4.60 6.04 -13.45
C LEU A 11 -4.16 6.15 -14.92
N MET A 12 -4.93 5.61 -15.88
CA MET A 12 -4.64 5.77 -17.31
C MET A 12 -4.81 7.22 -17.79
N PHE A 13 -5.63 8.02 -17.10
CA PHE A 13 -5.87 9.41 -17.46
C PHE A 13 -4.86 10.34 -16.79
N GLU A 14 -4.27 11.26 -17.55
CA GLU A 14 -3.26 12.19 -17.01
C GLU A 14 -3.84 13.30 -16.10
N SER A 15 -5.18 13.39 -16.00
CA SER A 15 -5.83 14.42 -15.20
C SER A 15 -5.59 14.23 -13.69
N GLN A 16 -5.41 15.34 -12.96
CA GLN A 16 -5.23 15.30 -11.51
C GLN A 16 -6.45 14.70 -10.78
N ARG A 17 -7.66 14.92 -11.30
CA ARG A 17 -8.91 14.36 -10.75
C ARG A 17 -8.96 12.85 -10.90
N ALA A 18 -8.56 12.33 -12.07
CA ALA A 18 -8.51 10.89 -12.29
C ALA A 18 -7.42 10.23 -11.43
N PHE A 19 -6.25 10.86 -11.28
CA PHE A 19 -5.23 10.39 -10.35
C PHE A 19 -5.75 10.31 -8.91
N LEU A 20 -6.43 11.36 -8.42
CA LEU A 20 -7.04 11.36 -7.09
C LEU A 20 -8.12 10.27 -6.95
N GLY A 21 -8.96 10.09 -7.97
CA GLY A 21 -9.95 9.01 -8.00
C GLY A 21 -9.29 7.64 -7.92
N GLY A 22 -8.21 7.42 -8.68
CA GLY A 22 -7.43 6.18 -8.63
C GLY A 22 -6.82 5.96 -7.26
N LEU A 23 -6.19 6.99 -6.68
CA LEU A 23 -5.63 6.96 -5.34
C LEU A 23 -6.67 6.59 -4.28
N VAL A 24 -7.88 7.15 -4.36
CA VAL A 24 -8.99 6.81 -3.47
C VAL A 24 -9.46 5.37 -3.68
N ALA A 25 -9.56 4.89 -4.91
CA ALA A 25 -9.94 3.51 -5.20
C ALA A 25 -8.92 2.52 -4.61
N PHE A 26 -7.62 2.76 -4.78
CA PHE A 26 -6.58 1.96 -4.13
C PHE A 26 -6.65 2.07 -2.61
N LEU A 27 -6.83 3.27 -2.05
CA LEU A 27 -6.95 3.48 -0.60
C LEU A 27 -8.09 2.64 0.00
N LEU A 28 -9.26 2.62 -0.64
CA LEU A 28 -10.39 1.78 -0.23
C LEU A 28 -10.05 0.29 -0.32
N GLY A 29 -9.27 -0.11 -1.33
CA GLY A 29 -8.75 -1.48 -1.43
C GLY A 29 -7.85 -1.86 -0.25
N HIS A 30 -6.93 -0.97 0.13
CA HIS A 30 -6.07 -1.17 1.30
C HIS A 30 -6.86 -1.22 2.60
N LEU A 31 -7.86 -0.35 2.78
CA LEU A 31 -8.76 -0.40 3.93
C LEU A 31 -9.52 -1.73 4.00
N ALA A 32 -9.96 -2.27 2.87
CA ALA A 32 -10.60 -3.59 2.83
C ALA A 32 -9.65 -4.68 3.31
N TYR A 33 -8.37 -4.65 2.92
CA TYR A 33 -7.36 -5.59 3.44
C TYR A 33 -7.07 -5.39 4.93
N VAL A 34 -6.96 -4.16 5.41
CA VAL A 34 -6.82 -3.86 6.85
C VAL A 34 -7.98 -4.47 7.64
N VAL A 35 -9.22 -4.28 7.18
CA VAL A 35 -10.41 -4.86 7.81
C VAL A 35 -10.38 -6.39 7.76
N ALA A 36 -9.97 -6.98 6.64
CA ALA A 36 -9.84 -8.43 6.51
C ALA A 36 -8.82 -8.98 7.51
N PHE A 37 -7.62 -8.40 7.60
CA PHE A 37 -6.61 -8.80 8.57
C PHE A 37 -7.08 -8.59 10.01
N ALA A 38 -7.81 -7.51 10.31
CA ALA A 38 -8.31 -7.24 11.66
C ALA A 38 -9.39 -8.24 12.11
N ARG A 39 -10.09 -8.87 11.16
CA ARG A 39 -11.02 -9.98 11.42
C ARG A 39 -10.29 -11.31 11.66
N THR A 40 -9.09 -11.49 11.09
CA THR A 40 -8.27 -12.68 11.30
C THR A 40 -7.46 -12.59 12.60
N VAL A 41 -6.84 -11.45 12.86
CA VAL A 41 -6.05 -11.18 14.07
C VAL A 41 -6.51 -9.85 14.68
N PRO A 42 -6.95 -9.83 15.96
CA PRO A 42 -7.41 -8.62 16.60
C PRO A 42 -6.34 -7.51 16.59
N PRO A 43 -6.70 -6.23 16.33
CA PRO A 43 -5.76 -5.12 16.25
C PRO A 43 -4.88 -4.92 17.49
N ALA A 44 -5.36 -5.34 18.68
CA ALA A 44 -4.55 -5.30 19.91
C ALA A 44 -3.24 -6.08 19.74
N ARG A 45 -3.27 -7.24 19.07
CA ARG A 45 -2.09 -8.07 18.83
C ARG A 45 -1.12 -7.49 17.81
N TRP A 46 -1.53 -6.47 17.04
CA TRP A 46 -0.65 -5.83 16.05
C TRP A 46 0.39 -4.92 16.70
N ILE A 47 0.20 -4.58 17.98
CA ILE A 47 1.05 -3.68 18.76
C ILE A 47 1.60 -4.35 20.04
N GLU A 48 1.61 -5.68 20.09
CA GLU A 48 2.06 -6.46 21.24
C GLU A 48 3.36 -7.23 20.95
N GLY A 49 4.19 -7.39 21.98
CA GLY A 49 5.39 -8.24 21.93
C GLY A 49 6.32 -7.92 20.75
N GLY A 50 6.68 -8.95 19.98
CA GLY A 50 7.58 -8.82 18.83
C GLY A 50 7.06 -7.92 17.71
N MET A 51 5.74 -7.67 17.62
CA MET A 51 5.16 -6.80 16.60
C MET A 51 5.53 -5.33 16.80
N LEU A 52 5.94 -4.90 18.00
CA LEU A 52 6.42 -3.53 18.24
C LEU A 52 7.64 -3.19 17.37
N VAL A 53 8.52 -4.17 17.12
CA VAL A 53 9.68 -4.00 16.23
C VAL A 53 9.21 -3.81 14.79
N VAL A 54 8.21 -4.57 14.35
CA VAL A 54 7.61 -4.45 13.01
C VAL A 54 6.93 -3.09 12.84
N VAL A 55 6.16 -2.65 13.82
CA VAL A 55 5.53 -1.31 13.82
C VAL A 55 6.59 -0.22 13.75
N ALA A 56 7.64 -0.28 14.60
CA ALA A 56 8.72 0.69 14.56
C ALA A 56 9.42 0.72 13.19
N ALA A 57 9.77 -0.45 12.65
CA ALA A 57 10.44 -0.56 11.35
C ALA A 57 9.57 0.00 10.20
N THR A 58 8.27 -0.32 10.19
CA THR A 58 7.34 0.18 9.17
C THR A 58 7.07 1.67 9.29
N LEU A 59 7.03 2.23 10.51
CA LEU A 59 6.95 3.68 10.73
C LEU A 59 8.21 4.41 10.27
N VAL A 60 9.39 3.84 10.50
CA VAL A 60 10.65 4.38 9.98
C VAL A 60 10.65 4.36 8.45
N ALA A 61 10.25 3.25 7.83
CA ALA A 61 10.12 3.15 6.38
C ALA A 61 9.14 4.19 5.82
N ALA A 62 7.97 4.36 6.46
CA ALA A 62 6.98 5.37 6.09
C ALA A 62 7.54 6.80 6.20
N ALA A 63 8.28 7.11 7.27
CA ALA A 63 8.91 8.40 7.48
C ALA A 63 9.99 8.70 6.41
N ILE A 64 10.79 7.70 6.04
CA ILE A 64 11.79 7.81 4.96
C ILE A 64 11.09 8.11 3.64
N VAL A 65 10.03 7.36 3.29
CA VAL A 65 9.25 7.58 2.06
C VAL A 65 8.63 8.98 2.05
N LEU A 66 7.98 9.39 3.14
CA LEU A 66 7.38 10.72 3.24
C LEU A 66 8.42 11.83 3.12
N ARG A 67 9.58 11.69 3.78
CA ARG A 67 10.68 12.67 3.67
C ARG A 67 11.22 12.74 2.25
N TRP A 68 11.36 11.61 1.57
CA TRP A 68 11.78 11.56 0.18
C TRP A 68 10.77 12.24 -0.76
N LEU A 69 9.47 12.03 -0.57
CA LEU A 69 8.44 12.65 -1.40
C LEU A 69 8.19 14.13 -1.08
N TRP A 70 8.41 14.54 0.18
CA TRP A 70 7.99 15.84 0.74
C TRP A 70 8.23 17.08 -0.13
N PRO A 71 9.42 17.26 -0.75
CA PRO A 71 9.71 18.46 -1.53
C PRO A 71 8.84 18.59 -2.78
N ARG A 72 8.27 17.47 -3.26
CA ARG A 72 7.57 17.35 -4.56
C ARG A 72 6.06 17.21 -4.42
N LEU A 73 5.54 17.10 -3.20
CA LEU A 73 4.11 16.85 -2.97
C LEU A 73 3.22 18.07 -3.18
N GLY A 74 3.68 19.30 -2.89
CA GLY A 74 2.85 20.51 -2.97
C GLY A 74 1.50 20.35 -2.25
N ALA A 75 0.39 20.53 -2.97
CA ALA A 75 -0.98 20.35 -2.45
C ALA A 75 -1.35 18.89 -2.10
N MET A 76 -0.58 17.90 -2.57
CA MET A 76 -0.85 16.47 -2.35
C MET A 76 -0.33 15.94 -1.02
N ARG A 77 0.26 16.78 -0.16
CA ARG A 77 0.81 16.35 1.15
C ARG A 77 -0.21 15.63 2.01
N ILE A 78 -1.39 16.22 2.21
CA ILE A 78 -2.43 15.64 3.08
C ILE A 78 -2.94 14.31 2.51
N PRO A 79 -3.35 14.21 1.22
CA PRO A 79 -3.72 12.93 0.62
C PRO A 79 -2.65 11.85 0.74
N VAL A 80 -1.39 12.19 0.51
CA VAL A 80 -0.29 11.22 0.55
C VAL A 80 0.01 10.76 1.98
N ILE A 81 -0.06 11.64 2.98
CA ILE A 81 0.08 11.23 4.40
C ILE A 81 -1.02 10.24 4.77
N GLY A 82 -2.27 10.55 4.43
CA GLY A 82 -3.40 9.65 4.70
C GLY A 82 -3.24 8.30 4.00
N TYR A 83 -2.76 8.32 2.75
CA TYR A 83 -2.47 7.10 2.00
C TYR A 83 -1.38 6.26 2.63
N VAL A 84 -0.23 6.87 2.95
CA VAL A 84 0.90 6.20 3.61
C VAL A 84 0.47 5.60 4.94
N ALA A 85 -0.33 6.30 5.74
CA ALA A 85 -0.83 5.76 7.01
C ALA A 85 -1.66 4.48 6.83
N VAL A 86 -2.56 4.45 5.83
CA VAL A 86 -3.40 3.29 5.55
C VAL A 86 -2.58 2.11 5.03
N ILE A 87 -1.68 2.32 4.06
CA ILE A 87 -0.87 1.22 3.54
C ILE A 87 0.12 0.69 4.58
N THR A 88 0.71 1.55 5.42
CA THR A 88 1.54 1.12 6.56
C THR A 88 0.73 0.26 7.52
N SER A 89 -0.51 0.65 7.83
CA SER A 89 -1.42 -0.16 8.65
C SER A 89 -1.73 -1.52 8.01
N MET A 90 -1.90 -1.56 6.68
CA MET A 90 -2.08 -2.80 5.93
C MET A 90 -0.85 -3.71 6.04
N VAL A 91 0.36 -3.17 5.92
CA VAL A 91 1.61 -3.95 6.04
C VAL A 91 1.74 -4.55 7.44
N VAL A 92 1.51 -3.76 8.49
CA VAL A 92 1.52 -4.25 9.88
C VAL A 92 0.49 -5.36 10.06
N GLY A 93 -0.74 -5.16 9.60
CA GLY A 93 -1.80 -6.17 9.69
C GLY A 93 -1.46 -7.46 8.92
N GLY A 94 -0.91 -7.34 7.71
CA GLY A 94 -0.51 -8.48 6.88
C GLY A 94 0.61 -9.31 7.50
N ILE A 95 1.56 -8.66 8.18
CA ILE A 95 2.60 -9.33 8.96
C ILE A 95 2.02 -9.96 10.23
N ALA A 96 1.08 -9.28 10.90
CA ALA A 96 0.43 -9.77 12.12
C ALA A 96 -0.38 -11.05 11.92
N VAL A 97 -0.91 -11.27 10.72
CA VAL A 97 -1.56 -12.54 10.33
C VAL A 97 -0.59 -13.73 10.38
N ALA A 98 0.73 -13.47 10.34
CA ALA A 98 1.80 -14.45 10.52
C ALA A 98 1.79 -15.61 9.50
N THR A 99 1.19 -15.40 8.32
CA THR A 99 1.33 -16.32 7.19
C THR A 99 2.33 -15.77 6.17
N PRO A 100 3.14 -16.64 5.52
CA PRO A 100 4.10 -16.21 4.50
C PRO A 100 3.43 -15.46 3.35
N LEU A 101 2.22 -15.90 2.95
CA LEU A 101 1.46 -15.30 1.85
C LEU A 101 0.97 -13.88 2.20
N ALA A 102 0.39 -13.68 3.39
CA ALA A 102 -0.08 -12.36 3.82
C ALA A 102 1.09 -11.37 3.96
N THR A 103 2.19 -11.84 4.55
CA THR A 103 3.42 -11.04 4.73
C THR A 103 4.03 -10.64 3.39
N ALA A 104 4.29 -11.62 2.52
CA ALA A 104 4.88 -11.37 1.20
C ALA A 104 3.98 -10.48 0.34
N GLY A 105 2.67 -10.75 0.35
CA GLY A 105 1.69 -9.97 -0.37
C GLY A 105 1.64 -8.51 0.10
N ALA A 106 1.59 -8.27 1.41
CA ALA A 106 1.54 -6.92 1.95
C ALA A 106 2.83 -6.11 1.66
N ILE A 107 4.00 -6.74 1.78
CA ILE A 107 5.29 -6.10 1.43
C ILE A 107 5.38 -5.81 -0.07
N ALA A 108 4.97 -6.76 -0.93
CA ALA A 108 4.96 -6.59 -2.38
C ALA A 108 4.03 -5.45 -2.80
N PHE A 109 2.86 -5.31 -2.16
CA PHE A 109 1.94 -4.21 -2.43
C PHE A 109 2.58 -2.86 -2.07
N TYR A 110 3.22 -2.76 -0.90
CA TYR A 110 3.92 -1.54 -0.49
C TYR A 110 5.02 -1.14 -1.48
N ALA A 111 5.77 -2.12 -1.99
CA ALA A 111 6.80 -1.87 -3.01
C ALA A 111 6.20 -1.42 -4.35
N SER A 112 5.08 -2.02 -4.78
CA SER A 112 4.35 -1.56 -5.96
C SER A 112 3.90 -0.11 -5.83
N ASP A 113 3.32 0.26 -4.69
CA ASP A 113 2.81 1.61 -4.47
C ASP A 113 3.93 2.66 -4.41
N LEU A 114 5.12 2.25 -3.94
CA LEU A 114 6.31 3.10 -4.04
C LEU A 114 6.71 3.36 -5.50
N ALA A 115 6.55 2.39 -6.40
CA ALA A 115 6.80 2.58 -7.82
C ALA A 115 5.79 3.56 -8.45
N VAL A 116 4.50 3.47 -8.07
CA VAL A 116 3.46 4.44 -8.48
C VAL A 116 3.77 5.84 -7.95
N ALA A 117 4.16 5.96 -6.68
CA ALA A 117 4.54 7.24 -6.08
C ALA A 117 5.78 7.84 -6.75
N ARG A 118 6.80 7.03 -7.08
CA ARG A 118 7.98 7.45 -7.84
C ARG A 118 7.58 8.00 -9.22
N ASP A 119 6.74 7.27 -9.95
CA ASP A 119 6.28 7.66 -11.30
C ASP A 119 5.55 9.00 -11.27
N LYS A 120 4.71 9.21 -10.26
CA LYS A 120 3.90 10.43 -10.15
C LYS A 120 4.69 11.63 -9.68
N PHE A 121 5.50 11.49 -8.64
CA PHE A 121 6.04 12.62 -7.91
C PHE A 121 7.53 12.85 -8.15
N VAL A 122 8.30 11.84 -8.55
CA VAL A 122 9.77 11.92 -8.59
C VAL A 122 10.30 11.87 -10.01
N ALA A 123 10.03 10.79 -10.74
CA ALA A 123 10.52 10.58 -12.09
C ALA A 123 9.61 9.61 -12.82
N LYS A 124 9.02 10.09 -13.94
CA LYS A 124 8.28 9.24 -14.88
C LYS A 124 9.28 8.30 -15.57
N ASP A 125 9.07 7.00 -15.44
CA ASP A 125 10.01 5.98 -15.91
C ASP A 125 9.26 4.68 -16.20
N VAL A 126 9.53 4.06 -17.35
CA VAL A 126 8.89 2.81 -17.75
C VAL A 126 9.13 1.70 -16.74
N TRP A 127 10.28 1.73 -16.04
CA TRP A 127 10.62 0.75 -15.02
C TRP A 127 9.69 0.79 -13.81
N ASN A 128 9.11 1.95 -13.49
CA ASN A 128 8.13 2.05 -12.40
C ASN A 128 6.94 1.14 -12.67
N ARG A 129 6.41 1.16 -13.90
CA ARG A 129 5.26 0.34 -14.29
C ARG A 129 5.66 -1.11 -14.50
N ALA A 130 6.82 -1.35 -15.12
CA ALA A 130 7.31 -2.70 -15.40
C ALA A 130 7.54 -3.52 -14.12
N ILE A 131 7.95 -2.89 -13.02
CA ILE A 131 8.16 -3.54 -11.73
C ILE A 131 6.90 -3.46 -10.86
N GLY A 132 6.23 -2.30 -10.84
CA GLY A 132 5.06 -2.06 -10.00
C GLY A 132 3.88 -2.95 -10.36
N LEU A 133 3.53 -3.09 -11.64
CA LEU A 133 2.34 -3.85 -12.05
C LEU A 133 2.42 -5.34 -11.68
N PRO A 134 3.52 -6.07 -11.96
CA PRO A 134 3.63 -7.46 -11.51
C PRO A 134 3.57 -7.60 -9.98
N LEU A 135 4.22 -6.69 -9.24
CA LEU A 135 4.18 -6.69 -7.77
C LEU A 135 2.77 -6.45 -7.25
N TYR A 136 2.03 -5.53 -7.85
CA TYR A 136 0.64 -5.23 -7.51
C TYR A 136 -0.28 -6.44 -7.69
N TYR A 137 -0.32 -7.04 -8.88
CA TYR A 137 -1.18 -8.18 -9.15
C TYR A 137 -0.76 -9.40 -8.33
N GLY A 138 0.55 -9.65 -8.21
CA GLY A 138 1.09 -10.69 -7.34
C GLY A 138 0.70 -10.48 -5.88
N ALA A 139 0.82 -9.26 -5.36
CA ALA A 139 0.42 -8.91 -4.00
C ALA A 139 -1.07 -9.16 -3.76
N GLN A 140 -1.94 -8.75 -4.68
CA GLN A 140 -3.38 -9.01 -4.57
C GLN A 140 -3.69 -10.51 -4.50
N LEU A 141 -3.03 -11.32 -5.34
CA LEU A 141 -3.21 -12.77 -5.34
C LEU A 141 -2.69 -13.42 -4.05
N LEU A 142 -1.50 -13.03 -3.60
CA LEU A 142 -0.91 -13.52 -2.35
C LEU A 142 -1.78 -13.21 -1.14
N ILE A 143 -2.30 -11.97 -1.05
CA ILE A 143 -3.21 -11.57 0.04
C ILE A 143 -4.55 -12.31 -0.08
N ALA A 144 -5.09 -12.48 -1.28
CA ALA A 144 -6.36 -13.20 -1.46
C ALA A 144 -6.23 -14.68 -1.07
N TRP A 145 -5.14 -15.34 -1.47
CA TRP A 145 -4.89 -16.74 -1.14
C TRP A 145 -4.56 -16.97 0.33
N SER A 146 -3.94 -16.00 1.02
CA SER A 146 -3.59 -16.15 2.44
C SER A 146 -4.79 -16.33 3.36
N VAL A 147 -5.99 -15.99 2.90
CA VAL A 147 -7.26 -16.16 3.63
C VAL A 147 -8.03 -17.41 3.18
N ALA A 148 -7.65 -18.00 2.06
CA ALA A 148 -8.30 -19.19 1.49
C ALA A 148 -7.67 -20.51 1.99
N THR A 149 -6.52 -20.44 2.66
CA THR A 149 -5.74 -21.56 3.19
C THR A 149 -5.58 -21.45 4.69
#